data_AF-A0AAJ5C1U9-F1
#
_entry.id   AF-A0AAJ5C1U9-F1
#
_cell.length_a   1.000
_cell.length_b   1.000
_cell.length_c   1.000
_cell.angle_alpha   90.00
_cell.angle_beta   90.00
_cell.angle_gamma   90.00
#
_symmetry.space_group_name_H-M   'P 1'
#
loop_
_entity.id
_entity.type
_entity.pdbx_description
1 polymer ?
#
loop_
_entity_poly.entity_id
_entity_poly.type
_entity_poly.pdbx_seq_one_letter_code
_entity_poly.pdbx_strand_id
1 'polypeptide(L)'
;MQQKFRECTTTFCGYGVYTDNFLNPMIDWDLNNTFIQDKGINQDFGLFDSPDSFYEKHQQKLGVLKQLVYRYVVRHIMNRNFEKIRSA
;
A
#
# COMPACT_ATOMS: atom_id res chain seq x y z
N MET A 1 8.35 13.45 7.05
CA MET A 1 6.87 13.55 6.97
C MET A 1 6.30 14.54 7.96
N GLN A 2 6.57 14.41 9.27
CA GLN A 2 6.05 15.33 10.30
C GLN A 2 6.34 16.82 10.03
N GLN A 3 7.54 17.14 9.54
CA GLN A 3 7.88 18.51 9.14
C GLN A 3 7.10 19.04 7.91
N LYS A 4 6.61 18.14 7.04
CA LYS A 4 5.83 18.49 5.85
C LYS A 4 4.35 18.66 6.16
N PHE A 5 3.85 17.99 7.19
CA PHE A 5 2.45 17.98 7.62
C PHE A 5 2.30 18.50 9.06
N ARG A 6 2.99 19.60 9.41
CA ARG A 6 3.05 20.14 10.78
C ARG A 6 1.69 20.57 11.35
N GLU A 7 0.77 20.95 10.47
CA GLU A 7 -0.61 21.34 10.83
C GLU A 7 -1.50 20.12 11.19
N CYS A 8 -1.04 18.90 10.89
CA CYS A 8 -1.74 17.67 11.26
C CYS A 8 -1.40 17.32 12.71
N THR A 9 -2.28 17.70 13.64
CA THR A 9 -2.07 17.51 15.09
C THR A 9 -2.70 16.23 15.64
N THR A 10 -3.50 15.54 14.82
CA THR A 10 -4.31 14.38 15.22
C THR A 10 -3.99 13.17 14.33
N THR A 11 -5.00 12.47 13.84
CA THR A 11 -4.85 11.28 13.00
C THR A 11 -4.26 11.63 11.64
N PHE A 12 -3.23 10.88 11.24
CA PHE A 12 -2.65 10.94 9.91
C PHE A 12 -2.82 9.59 9.21
N CYS A 13 -3.31 9.64 7.96
CA CYS A 13 -3.38 8.49 7.06
C CYS A 13 -2.82 8.89 5.69
N GLY A 14 -1.73 8.24 5.27
CA GLY A 14 -1.12 8.51 3.97
C GLY A 14 0.24 7.85 3.80
N TYR A 15 0.67 7.65 2.55
CA TYR A 15 1.96 7.03 2.22
C TYR A 15 2.20 5.65 2.90
N GLY A 16 1.12 4.91 3.19
CA GLY A 16 1.20 3.63 3.91
C GLY A 16 1.39 3.74 5.42
N VAL A 17 1.25 4.94 6.00
CA VAL A 17 1.35 5.19 7.44
C VAL A 17 -0.02 5.59 7.97
N TYR A 18 -0.44 4.96 9.07
CA TYR A 18 -1.57 5.37 9.89
C TYR A 18 -1.11 5.57 11.33
N THR A 19 -1.46 6.70 11.95
CA THR A 19 -1.25 6.94 13.39
C THR A 19 -2.30 7.91 13.91
N ASP A 20 -2.80 7.68 15.13
CA ASP A 20 -3.70 8.62 15.83
C ASP A 20 -2.95 9.77 16.49
N ASN A 21 -1.64 9.64 16.63
CA ASN A 21 -0.76 10.67 17.17
C ASN A 21 0.36 10.93 16.17
N PHE A 22 0.13 11.84 15.24
CA PHE A 22 1.11 12.15 14.20
C PHE A 22 2.31 12.97 14.70
N LEU A 23 2.12 13.77 15.75
CA LEU A 23 3.20 14.57 16.35
C LEU A 23 4.17 13.71 17.16
N ASN A 24 3.65 12.70 17.87
CA ASN A 24 4.45 11.78 18.66
C ASN A 24 3.95 10.33 18.49
N PRO A 25 4.17 9.71 17.32
CA PRO A 25 3.78 8.32 17.11
C PRO A 25 4.63 7.42 17.99
N MET A 26 4.03 6.33 18.48
CA MET A 26 4.78 5.30 19.19
C MET A 26 5.74 4.61 18.22
N ILE A 27 7.04 4.86 18.39
CA ILE A 27 8.10 4.31 17.53
C ILE A 27 8.87 3.17 18.21
N ASP A 28 8.72 3.03 19.52
CA ASP A 28 9.34 1.98 20.29
C ASP A 28 8.55 0.68 20.13
N TRP A 29 9.28 -0.39 19.84
CA TRP A 29 8.73 -1.73 19.81
C TRP A 29 8.49 -2.21 21.25
N ASP A 30 7.23 -2.43 21.61
CA ASP A 30 6.80 -2.81 22.96
C ASP A 30 6.46 -4.30 23.10
N LEU A 31 6.83 -5.13 22.10
CA LEU A 31 6.50 -6.56 22.00
C LEU A 31 4.99 -6.85 21.89
N ASN A 32 4.12 -5.84 21.76
CA ASN A 32 2.71 -6.05 21.44
C ASN A 32 2.54 -6.37 19.94
N ASN A 33 1.34 -6.78 19.54
CA ASN A 33 1.07 -7.17 18.15
C ASN A 33 1.45 -6.04 17.17
N THR A 34 2.16 -6.38 16.08
CA THR A 34 2.52 -5.48 14.96
C THR A 34 1.31 -5.00 14.14
N PHE A 35 0.08 -5.20 14.63
CA PHE A 35 -1.16 -4.94 13.92
C PHE A 35 -1.50 -3.44 13.85
N ILE A 36 -0.50 -2.60 13.65
CA ILE A 36 -0.58 -1.14 13.47
C ILE A 36 -1.13 -0.80 12.06
N GLN A 37 -1.09 -1.77 11.12
CA GLN A 37 -1.63 -1.61 9.76
C GLN A 37 -3.13 -1.88 9.65
N ASP A 38 -3.78 -2.30 10.74
CA ASP A 38 -5.21 -2.61 10.77
C ASP A 38 -6.08 -1.42 10.36
N LYS A 39 -5.70 -0.23 10.82
CA LYS A 39 -6.37 1.03 10.48
C LYS A 39 -6.17 1.46 9.03
N GLY A 40 -5.22 0.82 8.32
CA GLY A 40 -5.02 0.97 6.87
C GLY A 40 -5.79 -0.06 6.03
N ILE A 41 -6.40 -1.08 6.64
CA ILE A 41 -7.17 -2.10 5.94
C ILE A 41 -8.55 -1.52 5.58
N ASN A 42 -8.70 -1.06 4.34
CA ASN A 42 -9.99 -0.59 3.83
C ASN A 42 -11.00 -1.73 3.61
N GLN A 43 -10.50 -2.94 3.38
CA GLN A 43 -11.31 -4.14 3.20
C GLN A 43 -10.44 -5.37 3.44
N ASP A 44 -10.86 -6.21 4.38
CA ASP A 44 -10.27 -7.54 4.59
C ASP A 44 -11.00 -8.54 3.69
N PHE A 45 -10.24 -9.23 2.83
CA PHE A 45 -10.76 -10.27 1.95
C PHE A 45 -10.56 -11.68 2.52
N GLY A 46 -9.90 -11.79 3.68
CA GLY A 46 -9.50 -13.04 4.30
C GLY A 46 -8.21 -13.62 3.71
N LEU A 47 -7.92 -14.87 4.10
CA LEU A 47 -6.75 -15.60 3.65
C LEU A 47 -7.06 -16.42 2.40
N PHE A 48 -6.07 -16.52 1.51
CA PHE A 48 -6.15 -17.29 0.27
C PHE A 48 -4.89 -18.14 0.12
N ASP A 49 -5.04 -19.37 -0.35
CA ASP A 49 -3.94 -20.31 -0.52
C ASP A 49 -2.98 -19.89 -1.65
N SER A 50 -3.46 -19.05 -2.59
CA SER A 50 -2.65 -18.49 -3.68
C SER A 50 -3.21 -17.16 -4.19
N PRO A 51 -2.36 -16.32 -4.82
CA PRO A 51 -2.81 -15.11 -5.52
C PRO A 51 -3.89 -15.39 -6.58
N ASP A 52 -3.79 -16.52 -7.30
CA ASP A 52 -4.75 -16.88 -8.34
C ASP A 52 -6.14 -17.13 -7.75
N SER A 53 -6.23 -17.85 -6.63
CA SER A 53 -7.50 -18.09 -5.93
C SER A 53 -8.13 -16.80 -5.38
N PHE A 54 -7.30 -15.82 -5.00
CA PHE A 54 -7.76 -14.47 -4.63
C PHE A 54 -8.35 -13.76 -5.85
N TYR A 55 -7.58 -13.67 -6.95
CA TYR A 55 -8.01 -12.93 -8.12
C TYR A 55 -9.17 -13.60 -8.86
N GLU A 56 -9.39 -14.90 -8.72
CA GLU A 56 -10.59 -15.57 -9.23
C GLU A 56 -11.87 -14.99 -8.60
N LYS A 57 -11.87 -14.76 -7.29
CA LYS A 57 -13.01 -14.18 -6.55
C LYS A 57 -13.03 -12.65 -6.58
N HIS A 58 -11.87 -12.02 -6.64
CA HIS A 58 -11.68 -10.57 -6.53
C HIS A 58 -10.97 -9.98 -7.75
N GLN A 59 -11.50 -10.25 -8.94
CA GLN A 59 -10.95 -9.67 -10.18
C GLN A 59 -11.02 -8.15 -10.16
N GLN A 60 -9.90 -7.51 -10.52
CA GLN A 60 -9.87 -6.08 -10.78
C GLN A 60 -10.72 -5.78 -12.02
N LYS A 61 -11.67 -4.84 -11.91
CA LYS A 61 -12.52 -4.37 -13.01
C LYS A 61 -11.69 -3.53 -14.01
N LEU A 62 -10.89 -4.20 -14.83
CA LEU A 62 -10.15 -3.60 -15.92
C LEU A 62 -10.90 -3.86 -17.23
N GLY A 63 -11.31 -2.78 -17.91
CA GLY A 63 -11.83 -2.91 -19.27
C GLY A 63 -10.75 -3.47 -20.20
N VAL A 64 -11.16 -4.16 -21.28
CA VAL A 64 -10.27 -4.83 -22.24
C VAL A 64 -9.14 -3.92 -22.73
N LEU A 65 -9.45 -2.66 -23.05
CA LEU A 65 -8.46 -1.67 -23.48
C LEU A 65 -7.40 -1.40 -22.38
N LYS A 66 -7.82 -1.23 -21.13
CA LYS A 66 -6.91 -1.01 -19.99
C LYS A 66 -6.02 -2.24 -19.77
N GLN A 67 -6.57 -3.44 -19.93
CA GLN A 67 -5.82 -4.67 -19.79
C GLN A 67 -4.75 -4.82 -20.88
N LEU A 68 -5.08 -4.46 -22.13
CA LEU A 68 -4.11 -4.45 -23.24
C LEU A 68 -3.01 -3.41 -23.01
N VAL A 69 -3.37 -2.18 -22.64
CA VAL A 69 -2.41 -1.12 -22.33
C VAL A 69 -1.49 -1.53 -21.18
N TYR A 70 -2.04 -2.15 -20.14
CA TYR A 70 -1.25 -2.64 -19.02
C TYR A 70 -0.24 -3.72 -19.46
N ARG A 71 -0.73 -4.70 -20.23
CA ARG A 71 0.07 -5.83 -20.72
C ARG A 71 1.20 -5.39 -21.65
N TYR A 72 0.97 -4.43 -22.55
CA TYR A 72 1.96 -4.09 -23.58
C TYR A 72 2.81 -2.86 -23.25
N VAL A 73 2.37 -1.99 -22.35
CA VAL A 73 3.07 -0.71 -22.09
C VAL A 73 3.41 -0.55 -20.61
N VAL A 74 2.40 -0.49 -19.74
CA VAL A 74 2.57 -0.04 -18.35
C VAL A 74 3.54 -0.94 -17.58
N ARG A 75 3.39 -2.27 -17.68
CA ARG A 75 4.28 -3.20 -16.94
C ARG A 75 5.76 -3.02 -17.29
N HIS A 76 6.06 -2.70 -18.54
CA HIS A 76 7.44 -2.53 -18.99
C HIS A 76 8.03 -1.20 -18.52
N ILE A 77 7.23 -0.14 -18.45
CA ILE A 77 7.64 1.14 -17.88
C ILE A 77 7.92 0.99 -16.38
N MET A 78 7.02 0.33 -15.64
CA MET A 78 7.19 0.08 -14.21
C MET A 78 8.47 -0.72 -13.93
N ASN A 79 8.71 -1.81 -14.66
CA ASN A 79 9.91 -2.63 -14.47
C ASN A 79 11.19 -1.83 -14.76
N ARG A 80 11.21 -0.97 -15.79
CA ARG A 80 12.37 -0.09 -16.07
C ARG A 80 12.61 0.92 -14.95
N ASN A 81 11.55 1.50 -14.38
CA ASN A 81 11.68 2.42 -13.26
C ASN A 81 12.18 1.69 -12.00
N PHE A 82 11.71 0.47 -11.75
CA PHE A 82 12.17 -0.35 -10.64
C PHE A 82 13.67 -0.66 -10.74
N GLU A 83 14.15 -1.06 -11.91
CA GLU A 83 15.59 -1.29 -12.11
C GLU A 83 16.42 -0.02 -11.86
N LYS A 84 15.94 1.14 -12.30
CA LYS A 84 16.62 2.42 -12.02
C LYS A 84 16.74 2.72 -10.53
N ILE A 85 15.67 2.49 -9.76
CA ILE A 85 15.67 2.69 -8.30
C ILE A 85 16.65 1.71 -7.64
N ARG A 86 16.73 0.47 -8.12
CA ARG A 86 17.63 -0.55 -7.57
C ARG A 86 19.11 -0.28 -7.89
N SER A 87 19.39 0.40 -8.99
CA SER A 87 20.75 0.76 -9.42
C SER A 87 21.26 2.11 -8.89
N ALA A 88 20.43 2.87 -8.18
CA ALA A 88 20.77 4.16 -7.58
C ALA A 88 21.24 3.98 -6.13
#